data_AF-A0A8S9ZKK7-F1
#
_entry.id   AF-A0A8S9ZKK7-F1
#
_cell.length_a   1.000
_cell.length_b   1.000
_cell.length_c   1.000
_cell.angle_alpha   90.00
_cell.angle_beta   90.00
_cell.angle_gamma   90.00
#
_symmetry.space_group_name_H-M   'P 1'
#
loop_
_entity.id
_entity.type
_entity.pdbx_description
1 polymer ?
#
loop_
_entity_poly.entity_id
_entity_poly.type
_entity_poly.pdbx_seq_one_letter_code
_entity_poly.pdbx_strand_id
1 'polypeptide(L)'
;MSNEFDENIPSTSEDLVQHLNNFENDEDEDVSDEFLTPSEVLKELTQAFLNESVSPKLLPEKLDLVDKMLLQKNLIERMMERNPNKKSLICSMHKMELCRIEYLINSYLRIRLLKIEKNPAQILQEHSDRLKTILAQLKEGNNINSLKSELLDGRELKFAQKLLNSNSMLFDDSFLSKIPASIKWLPVAEDGAENDRVFIEVLKDGVKF
;
A
#
# COMPACT_ATOMS: atom_id res chain seq x y z
N MET A 1 36.79 -29.17 41.09
CA MET A 1 37.77 -28.60 40.15
C MET A 1 37.54 -29.30 38.83
N SER A 2 37.06 -28.68 37.76
CA SER A 2 36.69 -27.28 37.50
C SER A 2 35.70 -27.32 36.34
N ASN A 3 34.68 -26.46 36.40
CA ASN A 3 33.75 -26.20 35.30
C ASN A 3 34.53 -25.53 34.16
N GLU A 4 34.48 -26.09 32.97
CA GLU A 4 34.76 -25.38 31.72
C GLU A 4 33.50 -25.46 30.86
N PHE A 5 32.50 -24.70 31.28
CA PHE A 5 31.51 -24.16 30.36
C PHE A 5 32.22 -23.03 29.63
N ASP A 6 32.79 -23.34 28.46
CA ASP A 6 33.42 -22.31 27.65
C ASP A 6 32.32 -21.57 26.87
N GLU A 7 32.31 -20.27 27.13
CA GLU A 7 31.35 -19.27 26.72
C GLU A 7 31.57 -18.93 25.24
N ASN A 8 30.62 -19.30 24.38
CA ASN A 8 30.36 -18.50 23.18
C ASN A 8 28.93 -18.72 22.69
N ILE A 9 27.98 -18.27 23.50
CA ILE A 9 26.63 -17.96 23.04
C ILE A 9 26.68 -16.48 22.63
N PRO A 10 26.42 -16.10 21.38
CA PRO A 10 26.28 -14.70 21.02
C PRO A 10 25.02 -14.17 21.70
N SER A 11 25.21 -13.51 22.84
CA SER A 11 24.17 -12.97 23.68
C SER A 11 24.33 -11.46 23.80
N THR A 12 24.15 -10.74 22.69
CA THR A 12 23.93 -9.30 22.79
C THR A 12 23.00 -8.84 21.69
N SER A 13 22.01 -8.05 22.07
CA SER A 13 21.12 -7.29 21.17
C SER A 13 21.87 -6.41 20.17
N GLU A 14 23.16 -6.14 20.42
CA GLU A 14 24.05 -5.38 19.53
C GLU A 14 24.35 -6.11 18.22
N ASP A 15 24.49 -7.45 18.21
CA ASP A 15 24.77 -8.21 16.97
C ASP A 15 23.57 -8.24 16.01
N LEU A 16 22.34 -8.15 16.54
CA LEU A 16 21.11 -8.04 15.75
C LEU A 16 20.99 -6.66 15.07
N VAL A 17 21.48 -5.60 15.73
CA VAL A 17 21.54 -4.25 15.17
C VAL A 17 22.65 -4.17 14.12
N GLN A 18 23.80 -4.84 14.34
CA GLN A 18 24.89 -4.92 13.39
C GLN A 18 24.51 -5.64 12.09
N HIS A 19 23.70 -6.71 12.16
CA HIS A 19 23.23 -7.43 10.97
C HIS A 19 22.17 -6.68 10.16
N LEU A 20 21.44 -5.75 10.78
CA LEU A 20 20.50 -4.87 10.08
C LEU A 20 21.23 -3.68 9.43
N ASN A 21 22.31 -3.19 10.04
CA ASN A 21 23.09 -2.06 9.52
C ASN A 21 24.09 -2.45 8.41
N ASN A 22 24.47 -3.73 8.30
CA ASN A 22 25.46 -4.18 7.31
C ASN A 22 24.91 -4.39 5.87
N PHE A 23 23.73 -3.88 5.53
CA PHE A 23 23.21 -3.87 4.16
C PHE A 23 23.33 -2.51 3.45
N GLU A 24 23.87 -1.49 4.12
CA GLU A 24 24.32 -0.27 3.45
C GLU A 24 25.79 -0.44 3.10
N ASN A 25 26.06 -0.73 1.82
CA ASN A 25 27.21 -0.24 1.04
C ASN A 25 27.28 -1.04 -0.27
N ASP A 26 26.57 -0.56 -1.28
CA ASP A 26 27.01 -0.59 -2.68
C ASP A 26 26.43 0.70 -3.30
N GLU A 27 27.24 1.77 -3.27
CA GLU A 27 26.95 3.05 -3.92
C GLU A 27 27.05 2.89 -5.44
N ASP A 28 25.99 3.29 -6.18
CA ASP A 28 26.04 4.17 -7.37
C ASP A 28 24.71 4.15 -8.15
N GLU A 29 23.87 5.19 -7.99
CA GLU A 29 23.30 6.05 -9.05
C GLU A 29 22.20 6.98 -8.50
N ASP A 30 22.40 8.29 -8.72
CA ASP A 30 21.53 9.40 -8.32
C ASP A 30 20.06 9.24 -8.76
N VAL A 31 19.20 8.84 -7.82
CA VAL A 31 17.79 9.26 -7.75
C VAL A 31 17.51 9.60 -6.30
N SER A 32 17.02 10.81 -6.03
CA SER A 32 16.58 11.27 -4.71
C SER A 32 15.30 10.55 -4.23
N ASP A 33 15.34 9.22 -4.18
CA ASP A 33 14.46 8.45 -3.33
C ASP A 33 15.13 8.43 -1.96
N GLU A 34 14.61 9.24 -1.04
CA GLU A 34 14.98 9.16 0.37
C GLU A 34 14.93 7.69 0.79
N PHE A 35 16.08 7.10 1.13
CA PHE A 35 16.18 5.70 1.53
C PHE A 35 15.43 5.54 2.85
N LEU A 36 14.14 5.19 2.78
CA LEU A 36 13.40 4.84 3.99
C LEU A 36 13.91 3.52 4.54
N THR A 37 14.22 3.52 5.83
CA THR A 37 14.54 2.28 6.54
C THR A 37 13.31 1.34 6.58
N PRO A 38 13.48 0.01 6.70
CA PRO A 38 12.35 -0.92 6.79
C PRO A 38 11.36 -0.58 7.91
N SER A 39 11.85 -0.04 9.02
CA SER A 39 11.03 0.39 10.16
C SER A 39 10.16 1.61 9.82
N GLU A 40 10.69 2.56 9.04
CA GLU A 40 9.95 3.73 8.58
C GLU A 40 8.89 3.34 7.56
N VAL A 41 9.24 2.50 6.58
CA VAL A 41 8.26 1.98 5.60
C VAL A 41 7.11 1.25 6.31
N LEU A 42 7.40 0.46 7.35
CA LEU A 42 6.37 -0.21 8.14
C LEU A 42 5.45 0.78 8.86
N LYS A 43 6.01 1.84 9.44
CA LYS A 43 5.26 2.90 10.12
C LYS A 43 4.36 3.65 9.15
N GLU A 44 4.88 4.04 7.99
CA GLU A 44 4.11 4.74 6.97
C GLU A 44 3.00 3.87 6.38
N LEU A 45 3.28 2.59 6.08
CA LEU A 45 2.26 1.67 5.59
C LEU A 45 1.17 1.44 6.64
N THR A 46 1.53 1.37 7.92
CA THR A 46 0.56 1.27 9.02
C THR A 46 -0.34 2.50 9.09
N GLN A 47 0.21 3.71 8.96
CA GLN A 47 -0.59 4.93 8.89
C GLN A 47 -1.48 4.98 7.65
N ALA A 48 -0.94 4.61 6.48
CA ALA A 48 -1.71 4.52 5.25
C ALA A 48 -2.89 3.54 5.39
N PHE A 49 -2.65 2.38 6.00
CA PHE A 49 -3.68 1.40 6.31
C PHE A 49 -4.77 1.94 7.23
N LEU A 50 -4.39 2.57 8.35
CA LEU A 50 -5.36 3.15 9.29
C LEU A 50 -6.21 4.23 8.62
N ASN A 51 -5.57 5.15 7.89
CA ASN A 51 -6.25 6.22 7.17
C ASN A 51 -7.21 5.65 6.12
N GLU A 52 -6.77 4.65 5.34
CA GLU A 52 -7.61 4.00 4.35
C GLU A 52 -8.79 3.26 5.01
N SER A 53 -8.58 2.63 6.17
CA SER A 53 -9.63 1.88 6.87
C SER A 53 -10.76 2.75 7.43
N VAL A 54 -10.43 3.99 7.81
CA VAL A 54 -11.39 4.93 8.43
C VAL A 54 -11.96 5.92 7.40
N SER A 55 -11.25 6.17 6.30
CA SER A 55 -11.72 7.08 5.26
C SER A 55 -12.91 6.48 4.49
N PRO A 56 -14.02 7.23 4.32
CA PRO A 56 -15.16 6.78 3.52
C PRO A 56 -14.85 6.80 2.01
N LYS A 57 -13.93 7.66 1.57
CA LYS A 57 -13.46 7.76 0.19
C LYS A 57 -12.14 7.03 0.01
N LEU A 58 -11.83 6.65 -1.23
CA LEU A 58 -10.54 6.06 -1.59
C LEU A 58 -9.45 7.14 -1.47
N LEU A 59 -8.39 6.83 -0.75
CA LEU A 59 -7.23 7.73 -0.63
C LEU A 59 -6.25 7.50 -1.79
N PRO A 60 -5.31 8.44 -2.03
CA PRO A 60 -4.24 8.21 -2.98
C PRO A 60 -3.45 6.93 -2.73
N GLU A 61 -2.98 6.27 -3.79
CA GLU A 61 -2.24 5.02 -3.60
C GLU A 61 -0.92 5.22 -2.86
N LYS A 62 -0.55 4.16 -2.13
CA LYS A 62 0.76 4.01 -1.48
C LYS A 62 1.32 2.62 -1.76
N LEU A 63 1.13 2.11 -2.99
CA LEU A 63 1.56 0.75 -3.33
C LEU A 63 3.09 0.61 -3.39
N ASP A 64 3.84 1.69 -3.57
CA ASP A 64 5.30 1.67 -3.41
C ASP A 64 5.72 1.17 -2.01
N LEU A 65 5.04 1.61 -0.94
CA LEU A 65 5.29 1.10 0.42
C LEU A 65 4.97 -0.39 0.55
N VAL A 66 3.95 -0.87 -0.18
CA VAL A 66 3.59 -2.29 -0.23
C VAL A 66 4.68 -3.09 -0.93
N ASP A 67 5.18 -2.61 -2.07
CA ASP A 67 6.23 -3.28 -2.83
C ASP A 67 7.54 -3.34 -2.01
N LYS A 68 7.91 -2.25 -1.33
CA LYS A 68 9.03 -2.21 -0.37
C LYS A 68 8.86 -3.22 0.77
N MET A 69 7.65 -3.32 1.35
CA MET A 69 7.37 -4.30 2.42
C MET A 69 7.38 -5.76 1.93
N LEU A 70 6.93 -6.02 0.70
CA LEU A 70 7.03 -7.34 0.08
C LEU A 70 8.48 -7.76 -0.13
N LEU A 71 9.35 -6.84 -0.54
CA LEU A 71 10.80 -7.08 -0.63
C LEU A 71 11.36 -7.45 0.74
N GLN A 72 11.01 -6.70 1.79
CA GLN A 72 11.44 -6.98 3.16
C GLN A 72 10.96 -8.35 3.67
N LYS A 73 9.70 -8.71 3.39
CA LYS A 73 9.14 -10.04 3.69
C LYS A 73 9.99 -11.15 3.04
N ASN A 74 10.26 -11.03 1.75
CA ASN A 74 11.04 -12.03 1.00
C ASN A 74 12.49 -12.15 1.51
N LEU A 75 13.07 -11.06 2.02
CA LEU A 75 14.39 -11.08 2.66
C LEU A 75 14.37 -11.92 3.94
N ILE A 76 13.39 -11.68 4.82
CA ILE A 76 13.24 -12.43 6.08
C ILE A 76 12.98 -13.91 5.81
N GLU A 77 12.15 -14.24 4.80
CA GLU A 77 11.91 -15.64 4.40
C GLU A 77 13.19 -16.34 3.96
N ARG A 78 13.99 -15.71 3.10
CA ARG A 78 15.28 -16.27 2.64
C ARG A 78 16.30 -16.41 3.77
N MET A 79 16.34 -15.45 4.71
CA MET A 79 17.19 -15.56 5.90
C MET A 79 16.77 -16.77 6.75
N MET A 80 15.47 -16.94 6.97
CA MET A 80 14.92 -18.07 7.72
C MET A 80 15.19 -19.43 7.07
N GLU A 81 15.11 -19.53 5.75
CA GLU A 81 15.40 -20.77 5.02
C GLU A 81 16.87 -21.20 5.17
N ARG A 82 17.79 -20.23 5.19
CA ARG A 82 19.23 -20.46 5.35
C ARG A 82 19.64 -20.77 6.79
N ASN A 83 18.80 -20.44 7.76
CA ASN A 83 19.10 -20.66 9.18
C ASN A 83 19.08 -22.17 9.53
N PRO A 84 20.21 -22.76 9.96
CA PRO A 84 20.27 -24.19 10.29
C PRO A 84 19.48 -24.52 11.56
N ASN A 85 19.38 -23.58 12.51
CA ASN A 85 18.66 -23.76 13.77
C ASN A 85 17.22 -23.25 13.71
N LYS A 86 16.35 -24.03 13.06
CA LYS A 86 14.91 -23.70 12.87
C LYS A 86 14.09 -23.65 14.16
N LYS A 87 14.61 -24.18 15.27
CA LYS A 87 13.95 -24.19 16.59
C LYS A 87 14.41 -23.02 17.49
N SER A 88 15.27 -22.15 16.99
CA SER A 88 15.71 -20.97 17.73
C SER A 88 14.55 -20.01 17.98
N LEU A 89 14.64 -19.26 19.10
CA LEU A 89 13.71 -18.18 19.41
C LEU A 89 13.69 -17.12 18.29
N ILE A 90 14.86 -16.84 17.71
CA ILE A 90 15.03 -15.88 16.60
C ILE A 90 14.18 -16.31 15.38
N CYS A 91 14.24 -17.58 14.98
CA CYS A 91 13.38 -18.10 13.91
C CYS A 91 11.89 -17.98 14.25
N SER A 92 11.52 -18.14 15.52
CA SER A 92 10.12 -17.98 15.95
C SER A 92 9.66 -16.51 15.89
N MET A 93 10.53 -15.57 16.24
CA MET A 93 10.27 -14.12 16.10
C MET A 93 10.13 -13.70 14.64
N HIS A 94 11.00 -14.18 13.74
CA HIS A 94 10.86 -13.91 12.30
C HIS A 94 9.54 -14.45 11.73
N LYS A 95 9.08 -15.63 12.13
CA LYS A 95 7.75 -16.14 11.73
C LYS A 95 6.63 -15.21 12.17
N MET A 96 6.66 -14.76 13.42
CA MET A 96 5.67 -13.84 13.94
C MET A 96 5.66 -12.54 13.13
N GLU A 97 6.83 -12.02 12.78
CA GLU A 97 6.94 -10.77 12.01
C GLU A 97 6.45 -10.93 10.56
N LEU A 98 6.75 -12.07 9.91
CA LEU A 98 6.20 -12.39 8.59
C LEU A 98 4.68 -12.38 8.61
N CYS A 99 4.04 -13.02 9.61
CA CYS A 99 2.59 -13.01 9.74
C CYS A 99 2.02 -11.60 9.95
N ARG A 100 2.72 -10.75 10.70
CA ARG A 100 2.31 -9.35 10.93
C ARG A 100 2.39 -8.51 9.64
N ILE A 101 3.48 -8.64 8.89
CA ILE A 101 3.67 -7.95 7.61
C ILE A 101 2.63 -8.41 6.59
N GLU A 102 2.40 -9.71 6.47
CA GLU A 102 1.37 -10.27 5.57
C GLU A 102 -0.02 -9.76 5.93
N TYR A 103 -0.37 -9.75 7.22
CA TYR A 103 -1.65 -9.22 7.68
C TYR A 103 -1.82 -7.76 7.27
N LEU A 104 -0.80 -6.93 7.49
CA LEU A 104 -0.85 -5.50 7.17
C LEU A 104 -1.04 -5.26 5.67
N ILE A 105 -0.22 -5.90 4.82
CA ILE A 105 -0.29 -5.77 3.36
C ILE A 105 -1.66 -6.21 2.85
N ASN A 106 -2.12 -7.40 3.28
CA ASN A 106 -3.39 -7.94 2.83
C ASN A 106 -4.57 -7.08 3.28
N SER A 107 -4.54 -6.57 4.51
CA SER A 107 -5.61 -5.72 5.04
C SER A 107 -5.69 -4.40 4.29
N TYR A 108 -4.56 -3.77 3.99
CA TYR A 108 -4.50 -2.54 3.20
C TYR A 108 -5.04 -2.74 1.78
N LEU A 109 -4.53 -3.74 1.06
CA LEU A 109 -4.96 -4.02 -0.32
C LEU A 109 -6.44 -4.40 -0.38
N ARG A 110 -6.92 -5.21 0.57
CA ARG A 110 -8.33 -5.65 0.60
C ARG A 110 -9.28 -4.46 0.77
N ILE A 111 -8.98 -3.52 1.66
CA ILE A 111 -9.83 -2.35 1.87
C ILE A 111 -9.87 -1.48 0.61
N ARG A 112 -8.71 -1.24 -0.03
CA ARG A 112 -8.66 -0.48 -1.28
C ARG A 112 -9.47 -1.13 -2.39
N LEU A 113 -9.29 -2.44 -2.59
CA LEU A 113 -10.05 -3.20 -3.60
C LEU A 113 -11.56 -3.16 -3.34
N LEU A 114 -12.00 -3.28 -2.08
CA LEU A 114 -13.42 -3.18 -1.71
C LEU A 114 -14.01 -1.80 -2.05
N LYS A 115 -13.25 -0.72 -1.81
CA LYS A 115 -13.69 0.64 -2.19
C LYS A 115 -13.77 0.79 -3.70
N ILE A 116 -12.79 0.26 -4.44
CA ILE A 116 -12.79 0.26 -5.91
C ILE A 116 -13.98 -0.53 -6.46
N GLU A 117 -14.29 -1.68 -5.86
CA GLU A 117 -15.38 -2.56 -6.28
C GLU A 117 -16.76 -1.93 -6.07
N LYS A 118 -16.93 -1.11 -5.02
CA LYS A 118 -18.20 -0.46 -4.71
C LYS A 118 -18.69 0.46 -5.85
N ASN A 119 -17.79 1.23 -6.45
CA ASN A 119 -18.14 2.15 -7.53
C ASN A 119 -16.98 2.37 -8.53
N PRO A 120 -16.71 1.38 -9.40
CA PRO A 120 -15.58 1.44 -10.33
C PRO A 120 -15.72 2.57 -11.36
N ALA A 121 -16.96 2.93 -11.75
CA ALA A 121 -17.21 3.98 -12.73
C ALA A 121 -16.83 5.37 -12.17
N GLN A 122 -17.31 5.70 -10.96
CA GLN A 122 -16.98 6.98 -10.32
C GLN A 122 -15.47 7.10 -10.05
N ILE A 123 -14.84 6.03 -9.60
CA ILE A 123 -13.41 6.03 -9.25
C ILE A 123 -12.53 6.21 -10.50
N LEU A 124 -12.88 5.57 -11.62
CA LEU A 124 -12.18 5.79 -12.90
C LEU A 124 -12.35 7.22 -13.42
N GLN A 125 -13.55 7.80 -13.25
CA GLN A 125 -13.80 9.18 -13.61
C GLN A 125 -12.98 10.14 -12.74
N GLU A 126 -13.00 9.96 -11.42
CA GLU A 126 -12.23 10.77 -10.47
C GLU A 126 -10.72 10.69 -10.75
N HIS A 127 -10.21 9.48 -11.03
CA HIS A 127 -8.81 9.30 -11.42
C HIS A 127 -8.49 10.07 -12.71
N SER A 128 -9.34 9.99 -13.75
CA SER A 128 -9.14 10.74 -14.99
C SER A 128 -9.17 12.26 -14.79
N ASP A 129 -10.10 12.75 -13.96
CA ASP A 129 -10.24 14.18 -13.71
C ASP A 129 -9.05 14.73 -12.90
N ARG A 130 -8.55 13.98 -11.92
CA ARG A 130 -7.29 14.29 -11.23
C ARG A 130 -6.11 14.36 -12.19
N LEU A 131 -5.97 13.40 -13.10
CA LEU A 131 -4.90 13.42 -14.11
C LEU A 131 -5.00 14.62 -15.05
N LYS A 132 -6.21 15.04 -15.47
CA LYS A 132 -6.39 16.24 -16.29
C LYS A 132 -5.94 17.50 -15.56
N THR A 133 -6.30 17.63 -14.28
CA THR A 133 -5.89 18.76 -13.43
C THR A 133 -4.37 18.79 -13.26
N ILE A 134 -3.76 17.64 -13.01
CA ILE A 134 -2.32 17.44 -12.94
C ILE A 134 -1.63 17.89 -14.24
N LEU A 135 -2.12 17.44 -15.39
CA LEU A 135 -1.57 17.80 -16.70
C LEU A 135 -1.75 19.29 -17.03
N ALA A 136 -2.84 19.91 -16.58
CA ALA A 136 -3.04 21.35 -16.73
C ALA A 136 -2.02 22.14 -15.92
N GLN A 137 -1.79 21.75 -14.65
CA GLN A 137 -0.80 22.38 -13.78
C GLN A 137 0.64 22.23 -14.28
N LEU A 138 0.98 21.10 -14.92
CA LEU A 138 2.28 20.90 -15.56
C LEU A 138 2.53 21.85 -16.72
N LYS A 139 1.50 22.14 -17.52
CA LYS A 139 1.61 23.10 -18.64
C LYS A 139 1.85 24.53 -18.16
N GLU A 140 1.46 24.83 -16.92
CA GLU A 140 1.64 26.13 -16.29
C GLU A 140 3.01 26.28 -15.60
N GLY A 141 3.90 25.28 -15.67
CA GLY A 141 5.28 25.35 -15.17
C GLY A 141 5.42 25.13 -13.66
N ASN A 142 4.42 24.54 -13.00
CA ASN A 142 4.46 24.28 -11.57
C ASN A 142 5.33 23.05 -11.21
N ASN A 143 5.86 23.07 -9.98
CA ASN A 143 6.84 22.10 -9.49
C ASN A 143 6.24 20.69 -9.34
N ILE A 144 6.93 19.70 -9.93
CA ILE A 144 6.47 18.32 -10.19
C ILE A 144 6.33 17.49 -8.90
N ASN A 145 6.99 17.88 -7.81
CA ASN A 145 7.14 17.04 -6.63
C ASN A 145 5.88 16.91 -5.75
N SER A 146 4.89 17.82 -5.89
CA SER A 146 3.59 17.71 -5.20
C SER A 146 2.55 16.88 -5.97
N LEU A 147 2.93 16.35 -7.14
CA LEU A 147 2.02 15.79 -8.13
C LEU A 147 1.92 14.26 -8.08
N LYS A 148 2.76 13.63 -7.26
CA LYS A 148 3.01 12.17 -7.19
C LYS A 148 1.95 11.41 -6.38
N SER A 149 0.73 11.92 -6.36
CA SER A 149 -0.37 11.32 -5.59
C SER A 149 -1.45 10.94 -6.58
N GLU A 150 -1.18 9.92 -7.40
CA GLU A 150 -2.23 9.33 -8.23
C GLU A 150 -3.32 8.79 -7.28
N LEU A 151 -4.51 8.51 -7.82
CA LEU A 151 -5.58 7.90 -7.00
C LEU A 151 -5.55 6.36 -7.06
N LEU A 152 -5.13 5.85 -8.22
CA LEU A 152 -5.06 4.43 -8.52
C LEU A 152 -3.70 4.13 -9.09
N ASP A 153 -3.07 3.08 -8.58
CA ASP A 153 -1.92 2.49 -9.25
C ASP A 153 -2.33 1.82 -10.57
N GLY A 154 -1.37 1.62 -11.48
CA GLY A 154 -1.61 0.91 -12.74
C GLY A 154 -2.20 -0.50 -12.57
N ARG A 155 -1.91 -1.20 -11.46
CA ARG A 155 -2.54 -2.50 -11.13
C ARG A 155 -4.02 -2.34 -10.80
N GLU A 156 -4.35 -1.35 -9.99
CA GLU A 156 -5.72 -1.04 -9.56
C GLU A 156 -6.56 -0.50 -10.72
N LEU A 157 -5.97 0.31 -11.59
CA LEU A 157 -6.61 0.81 -12.82
C LEU A 157 -7.05 -0.35 -13.72
N LYS A 158 -6.16 -1.32 -13.96
CA LYS A 158 -6.49 -2.52 -14.75
C LYS A 158 -7.61 -3.33 -14.09
N PHE A 159 -7.58 -3.45 -12.77
CA PHE A 159 -8.64 -4.12 -12.01
C PHE A 159 -10.00 -3.41 -12.18
N ALA A 160 -10.06 -2.10 -11.96
CA ALA A 160 -11.27 -1.30 -12.08
C ALA A 160 -11.85 -1.34 -13.51
N GLN A 161 -11.01 -1.20 -14.53
CA GLN A 161 -11.42 -1.31 -15.94
C GLN A 161 -11.97 -2.69 -16.27
N LYS A 162 -11.29 -3.76 -15.83
CA LYS A 162 -11.75 -5.13 -16.03
C LYS A 162 -13.09 -5.36 -15.36
N LEU A 163 -13.24 -4.92 -14.11
CA LEU A 163 -14.48 -5.06 -13.36
C LEU A 163 -15.64 -4.34 -14.04
N LEU A 164 -15.43 -3.09 -14.49
CA LEU A 164 -16.46 -2.32 -15.19
C LEU A 164 -16.88 -3.00 -16.50
N ASN A 165 -15.92 -3.50 -17.28
CA ASN A 165 -16.19 -4.20 -18.54
C ASN A 165 -16.95 -5.50 -18.32
N SER A 166 -16.55 -6.29 -17.32
CA SER A 166 -17.24 -7.53 -16.95
C SER A 166 -18.67 -7.27 -16.47
N ASN A 167 -18.88 -6.22 -15.67
CA ASN A 167 -20.21 -5.82 -15.21
C ASN A 167 -21.09 -5.37 -16.40
N SER A 168 -20.57 -4.54 -17.30
CA SER A 168 -21.30 -4.13 -18.51
C SER A 168 -21.68 -5.32 -19.39
N MET A 169 -20.78 -6.27 -19.60
CA MET A 169 -21.08 -7.49 -20.36
C MET A 169 -22.19 -8.31 -19.70
N LEU A 170 -22.10 -8.53 -18.38
CA LEU A 170 -23.12 -9.23 -17.62
C LEU A 170 -24.49 -8.53 -17.71
N PHE A 171 -24.52 -7.20 -17.60
CA PHE A 171 -25.76 -6.43 -17.69
C PHE A 171 -26.37 -6.49 -19.09
N ASP A 172 -25.54 -6.48 -20.14
CA ASP A 172 -26.00 -6.59 -21.54
C ASP A 172 -26.67 -7.93 -21.81
N ASP A 173 -26.01 -9.02 -21.40
CA ASP A 173 -26.54 -10.38 -21.53
C ASP A 173 -27.80 -10.59 -20.68
N SER A 174 -27.84 -10.00 -19.48
CA SER A 174 -28.94 -10.21 -18.54
C SER A 174 -30.22 -9.45 -18.95
N PHE A 175 -30.10 -8.13 -19.16
CA PHE A 175 -31.27 -7.26 -19.33
C PHE A 175 -31.10 -6.10 -20.31
N LEU A 176 -29.92 -5.52 -20.53
CA LEU A 176 -29.81 -4.34 -21.40
C LEU A 176 -30.11 -4.66 -22.87
N SER A 177 -29.85 -5.89 -23.32
CA SER A 177 -30.25 -6.38 -24.65
C SER A 177 -31.77 -6.37 -24.89
N LYS A 178 -32.57 -6.40 -23.80
CA LYS A 178 -34.04 -6.45 -23.84
C LYS A 178 -34.70 -5.07 -23.68
N ILE A 179 -33.92 -4.04 -23.35
CA ILE A 179 -34.42 -2.68 -23.08
C ILE A 179 -34.29 -1.82 -24.34
N PRO A 180 -35.26 -0.93 -24.64
CA PRO A 180 -35.15 0.03 -25.73
C PRO A 180 -33.89 0.91 -25.64
N ALA A 181 -33.30 1.25 -26.78
CA ALA A 181 -32.05 2.02 -26.85
C ALA A 181 -32.08 3.37 -26.11
N SER A 182 -33.26 3.98 -25.97
CA SER A 182 -33.44 5.24 -25.23
C SER A 182 -33.18 5.15 -23.73
N ILE A 183 -33.21 3.95 -23.14
CA ILE A 183 -32.99 3.70 -21.70
C ILE A 183 -31.79 2.73 -21.50
N LYS A 184 -31.03 2.46 -22.57
CA LYS A 184 -29.82 1.62 -22.51
C LYS A 184 -28.61 2.39 -21.95
N TRP A 185 -28.81 3.09 -20.84
CA TRP A 185 -27.73 3.76 -20.10
C TRP A 185 -27.93 3.48 -18.61
N LEU A 186 -26.83 3.17 -17.92
CA LEU A 186 -26.82 2.97 -16.48
C LEU A 186 -26.33 4.28 -15.83
N PRO A 187 -27.10 4.88 -14.91
CA PRO A 187 -26.61 5.99 -14.12
C PRO A 187 -25.45 5.51 -13.24
N VAL A 188 -24.39 6.31 -13.16
CA VAL A 188 -23.36 6.13 -12.15
C VAL A 188 -23.97 6.59 -10.82
N ALA A 189 -24.08 5.67 -9.85
CA ALA A 189 -24.56 6.03 -8.53
C ALA A 189 -23.58 7.04 -7.91
N GLU A 190 -24.08 8.14 -7.36
CA GLU A 190 -23.27 9.07 -6.59
C GLU A 190 -22.96 8.47 -5.22
N ASP A 191 -21.68 8.42 -4.84
CA ASP A 191 -21.30 8.06 -3.48
C ASP A 191 -21.72 9.15 -2.48
N GLY A 192 -22.71 8.86 -1.64
CA GLY A 192 -23.19 9.71 -0.54
C GLY A 192 -22.21 9.89 0.64
N ALA A 193 -20.92 9.63 0.42
CA ALA A 193 -19.85 9.65 1.41
C ALA A 193 -19.50 11.07 1.94
N GLU A 194 -20.15 12.13 1.44
CA GLU A 194 -19.87 13.51 1.85
C GLU A 194 -20.29 13.84 3.29
N ASN A 195 -21.24 13.08 3.84
CA ASN A 195 -21.75 13.30 5.20
C ASN A 195 -21.12 12.38 6.25
N ASP A 196 -20.19 11.51 5.86
CA ASP A 196 -19.55 10.56 6.76
C ASP A 196 -18.59 11.29 7.69
N ARG A 197 -18.69 10.98 8.99
CA ARG A 197 -17.87 11.59 10.04
C ARG A 197 -16.74 10.65 10.42
N VAL A 198 -15.52 11.19 10.46
CA VAL A 198 -14.32 10.46 10.86
C VAL A 198 -13.68 11.11 12.08
N PHE A 199 -13.01 10.31 12.90
CA PHE A 199 -12.13 10.83 13.95
C PHE A 199 -10.78 11.16 13.35
N ILE A 200 -10.25 12.34 13.68
CA ILE A 200 -8.94 12.81 13.20
C ILE A 200 -8.02 13.10 14.38
N GLU A 201 -6.75 12.75 14.22
CA GLU A 201 -5.67 13.14 15.13
C GLU A 201 -4.92 14.32 14.50
N VAL A 202 -4.76 15.41 15.25
CA VAL A 202 -4.03 16.59 14.79
C VAL A 202 -2.56 16.46 15.21
N LEU A 203 -1.67 16.22 14.24
CA LEU A 203 -0.26 15.93 14.50
C LEU A 203 0.61 17.19 14.64
N LYS A 204 0.19 18.32 14.05
CA LYS A 204 0.88 19.63 14.14
C LYS A 204 -0.13 20.76 14.17
N ASP A 205 0.00 21.67 15.13
CA ASP A 205 -0.80 22.89 15.18
C ASP A 205 -0.29 23.92 14.15
N GLY A 206 -1.20 24.53 13.38
CA GLY A 206 -0.90 25.72 12.58
C GLY A 206 -0.62 25.54 11.08
N VAL A 207 -0.91 24.37 10.49
CA VAL A 207 -0.89 24.21 9.02
C VAL A 207 -2.13 24.92 8.44
N LYS A 208 -1.94 26.08 7.81
CA LYS A 208 -3.01 26.76 7.07
C LYS A 208 -3.30 25.96 5.79
N PHE A 209 -4.54 25.50 5.66
CA PHE A 209 -5.09 24.93 4.42
C PHE A 209 -5.25 26.02 3.35
#